data_AF-A0A1Q8JXF8-F1
#
_entry.id   AF-A0A1Q8JXF8-F1
#
_cell.length_a   1.000
_cell.length_b   1.000
_cell.length_c   1.000
_cell.angle_alpha   90.00
_cell.angle_beta   90.00
_cell.angle_gamma   90.00
#
_symmetry.space_group_name_H-M   'P 1'
#
loop_
_entity.id
_entity.type
_entity.pdbx_description
1 polymer ?
#
loop_
_entity_poly.entity_id
_entity_poly.type
_entity_poly.pdbx_seq_one_letter_code
_entity_poly.pdbx_strand_id
1 'polypeptide(L)'
;MREKDDMPDQTTATSNVDTARRHGRTSDALRRLLDAVTAASADDQLLDEAEAALTALAVRFEQDAASIADQVVGRIDALDDRGQFLVPVFNRRSETDDRVSGTVRFGRFHHGLDGTVHGGALALFLEEILGTLAVRARTTARTAFLHVDYRSGTPIDRDLNVEAWYELEDGRKRFLRASVHDGETLCAEAQALCVALRQT
;
A
#
# COMPACT_ATOMS: atom_id res chain seq x y z
N MET A 1 36.41 17.94 -14.05
CA MET A 1 36.49 16.49 -13.79
C MET A 1 36.06 16.31 -12.34
N ARG A 2 34.78 16.03 -12.10
CA ARG A 2 34.26 15.76 -10.75
C ARG A 2 33.93 14.28 -10.70
N GLU A 3 34.45 13.61 -9.67
CA GLU A 3 34.29 12.19 -9.41
C GLU A 3 32.81 11.80 -9.44
N LYS A 4 32.51 10.70 -10.15
CA LYS A 4 31.24 10.00 -10.02
C LYS A 4 31.25 9.35 -8.65
N ASP A 5 30.45 9.86 -7.73
CA ASP A 5 30.07 9.11 -6.54
C ASP A 5 29.32 7.86 -7.00
N ASP A 6 30.01 6.73 -6.88
CA ASP A 6 29.50 5.40 -7.18
C ASP A 6 28.48 5.06 -6.10
N MET A 7 27.19 5.18 -6.43
CA MET A 7 26.11 4.69 -5.59
C MET A 7 26.27 3.17 -5.44
N PRO A 8 26.34 2.63 -4.21
CA PRO A 8 26.51 1.19 -4.02
C PRO A 8 25.34 0.44 -4.65
N ASP A 9 25.66 -0.66 -5.33
CA ASP A 9 24.73 -1.60 -5.94
C ASP A 9 23.74 -2.13 -4.88
N GLN A 10 22.52 -1.57 -4.86
CA GLN A 10 21.45 -1.88 -3.89
C GLN A 10 20.78 -3.26 -4.11
N THR A 11 21.38 -4.12 -4.94
CA THR A 11 20.79 -5.38 -5.45
C THR A 11 20.84 -6.55 -4.45
N THR A 12 21.44 -6.39 -3.27
CA THR A 12 21.77 -7.53 -2.38
C THR A 12 20.68 -7.93 -1.38
N ALA A 13 19.73 -7.06 -1.04
CA ALA A 13 18.63 -7.41 -0.10
C ALA A 13 17.31 -7.79 -0.80
N THR A 14 17.04 -7.22 -1.98
CA THR A 14 15.80 -7.38 -2.77
C THR A 14 15.76 -8.63 -3.65
N SER A 15 16.87 -9.37 -3.78
CA SER A 15 17.00 -10.52 -4.68
C SER A 15 16.86 -11.90 -4.03
N ASN A 16 16.84 -12.00 -2.69
CA ASN A 16 16.68 -13.29 -2.01
C ASN A 16 15.20 -13.65 -1.80
N VAL A 17 14.70 -14.58 -2.61
CA VAL A 17 13.32 -15.10 -2.57
C VAL A 17 12.90 -15.58 -1.18
N ASP A 18 13.80 -16.18 -0.41
CA ASP A 18 13.49 -16.65 0.94
C ASP A 18 13.31 -15.49 1.93
N THR A 19 14.10 -14.44 1.79
CA THR A 19 13.97 -13.21 2.58
C THR A 19 12.65 -12.52 2.27
N ALA A 20 12.31 -12.34 0.99
CA ALA A 20 11.02 -11.79 0.57
C ALA A 20 9.84 -12.60 1.12
N ARG A 21 9.89 -13.94 1.05
CA ARG A 21 8.86 -14.82 1.64
C ARG A 21 8.72 -14.64 3.15
N ARG A 22 9.83 -14.44 3.87
CA ARG A 22 9.79 -14.16 5.32
C ARG A 22 9.13 -12.81 5.59
N HIS A 23 9.47 -11.76 4.85
CA HIS A 23 8.80 -10.46 4.96
C HIS A 23 7.31 -10.54 4.68
N GLY A 24 6.90 -11.28 3.63
CA GLY A 24 5.48 -11.50 3.33
C GLY A 24 4.73 -12.12 4.51
N ARG A 25 5.24 -13.23 5.07
CA ARG A 25 4.63 -13.87 6.24
C ARG A 25 4.58 -12.97 7.47
N THR A 26 5.62 -12.16 7.70
CA THR A 26 5.61 -11.18 8.80
C THR A 26 4.56 -10.10 8.58
N SER A 27 4.40 -9.62 7.34
CA SER A 27 3.38 -8.63 6.97
C SER A 27 1.98 -9.18 7.20
N ASP A 28 1.73 -10.43 6.81
CA ASP A 28 0.45 -11.11 7.03
C ASP A 28 0.15 -11.32 8.52
N ALA A 29 1.17 -11.68 9.31
CA ALA A 29 1.04 -11.83 10.76
C ALA A 29 0.70 -10.49 11.43
N LEU A 30 1.35 -9.39 11.00
CA LEU A 30 1.07 -8.05 11.50
C LEU A 30 -0.36 -7.60 11.14
N ARG A 31 -0.79 -7.79 9.89
CA ARG A 31 -2.17 -7.47 9.47
C ARG A 31 -3.20 -8.25 10.27
N ARG A 32 -2.98 -9.55 10.46
CA ARG A 32 -3.84 -10.39 11.29
C ARG A 32 -3.92 -9.88 12.73
N LEU A 33 -2.80 -9.46 13.30
CA LEU A 33 -2.77 -8.88 14.65
C LEU A 33 -3.56 -7.57 14.70
N LEU A 34 -3.37 -6.67 13.74
CA LEU A 34 -4.11 -5.41 13.67
C LEU A 34 -5.62 -5.65 13.59
N ASP A 35 -6.07 -6.58 12.73
CA ASP A 35 -7.48 -6.97 12.65
C ASP A 35 -8.00 -7.53 13.99
N ALA A 36 -7.22 -8.39 14.64
CA ALA A 36 -7.61 -9.01 15.91
C ALA A 36 -7.69 -8.01 17.06
N VAL A 37 -6.71 -7.10 17.17
CA VAL A 37 -6.68 -6.05 18.19
C VAL A 37 -7.86 -5.09 17.99
N THR A 38 -8.14 -4.66 16.76
CA THR A 38 -9.29 -3.78 16.48
C THR A 38 -10.64 -4.45 16.75
N ALA A 39 -10.75 -5.76 16.53
CA ALA A 39 -11.98 -6.51 16.78
C ALA A 39 -12.21 -6.88 18.26
N ALA A 40 -11.18 -6.82 19.09
CA ALA A 40 -11.25 -7.25 20.48
C ALA A 40 -11.91 -6.18 21.36
N SER A 41 -12.70 -6.62 22.35
CA SER A 41 -13.09 -5.75 23.47
C SER A 41 -11.93 -5.53 24.45
N ALA A 42 -11.02 -6.53 24.55
CA ALA A 42 -9.85 -6.65 25.43
C ALA A 42 -10.06 -6.25 26.90
N ASP A 43 -9.83 -7.16 27.84
CA ASP A 43 -9.73 -6.80 29.26
C ASP A 43 -8.33 -6.26 29.60
N ASP A 44 -8.20 -5.64 30.78
CA ASP A 44 -6.95 -5.00 31.22
C ASP A 44 -5.76 -5.98 31.21
N GLN A 45 -5.99 -7.24 31.60
CA GLN A 45 -4.94 -8.26 31.60
C GLN A 45 -4.42 -8.53 30.19
N LEU A 46 -5.31 -8.71 29.20
CA LEU A 46 -4.90 -8.93 27.82
C LEU A 46 -4.19 -7.69 27.23
N LEU A 47 -4.59 -6.48 27.62
CA LEU A 47 -3.92 -5.24 27.21
C LEU A 47 -2.49 -5.16 27.76
N ASP A 48 -2.29 -5.47 29.05
CA ASP A 48 -0.96 -5.49 29.68
C ASP A 48 -0.05 -6.54 29.03
N GLU A 49 -0.58 -7.74 28.75
CA GLU A 49 0.15 -8.81 28.06
C GLU A 49 0.54 -8.40 26.63
N ALA A 50 -0.38 -7.76 25.90
CA ALA A 50 -0.13 -7.27 24.55
C ALA A 50 0.91 -6.15 24.53
N GLU A 51 0.82 -5.18 25.44
CA GLU A 51 1.80 -4.09 25.57
C GLU A 51 3.21 -4.65 25.79
N ALA A 52 3.37 -5.57 26.75
CA ALA A 52 4.65 -6.17 27.06
C ALA A 52 5.25 -6.92 25.85
N ALA A 53 4.43 -7.70 25.15
CA ALA A 53 4.88 -8.46 23.97
C ALA A 53 5.26 -7.54 22.80
N LEU A 54 4.44 -6.51 22.52
CA LEU A 54 4.69 -5.56 21.44
C LEU A 54 5.92 -4.72 21.70
N THR A 55 6.10 -4.24 22.93
CA THR A 55 7.27 -3.47 23.36
C THR A 55 8.54 -4.31 23.23
N ALA A 56 8.53 -5.55 23.71
CA ALA A 56 9.67 -6.45 23.58
C ALA A 56 10.03 -6.72 22.11
N LEU A 57 9.04 -6.86 21.24
CA LEU A 57 9.27 -7.04 19.80
C LEU A 57 9.81 -5.76 19.15
N ALA A 58 9.26 -4.60 19.49
CA ALA A 58 9.70 -3.29 18.98
C ALA A 58 11.17 -3.03 19.30
N VAL A 59 11.59 -3.25 20.55
CA VAL A 59 12.99 -3.10 20.98
C VAL A 59 13.95 -3.92 20.10
N ARG A 60 13.57 -5.13 19.69
CA ARG A 60 14.40 -5.98 18.83
C ARG A 60 14.54 -5.41 17.42
N PHE A 61 13.49 -4.82 16.86
CA PHE A 61 13.55 -4.16 15.54
C PHE A 61 14.31 -2.84 15.60
N GLU A 62 14.17 -2.08 16.69
CA GLU A 62 14.89 -0.82 16.89
C GLU A 62 16.42 -1.02 17.00
N GLN A 63 16.85 -2.13 17.61
CA GLN A 63 18.26 -2.52 17.68
C GLN A 63 18.87 -2.86 16.31
N ASP A 64 18.04 -3.24 15.33
CA ASP A 64 18.42 -3.55 13.96
C ASP A 64 17.97 -2.45 12.98
N ALA A 65 17.74 -1.23 13.48
CA ALA A 65 17.23 -0.13 12.66
C ALA A 65 18.18 0.22 11.51
N ALA A 66 17.70 0.04 10.29
CA ALA A 66 18.40 0.42 9.07
C ALA A 66 18.32 1.93 8.81
N SER A 67 19.28 2.46 8.06
CA SER A 67 19.20 3.82 7.51
C SER A 67 17.98 3.95 6.59
N ILE A 68 17.48 5.18 6.37
CA ILE A 68 16.38 5.41 5.42
C ILE A 68 16.73 4.85 4.03
N ALA A 69 18.00 4.89 3.62
CA ALA A 69 18.41 4.35 2.33
C ALA A 69 18.26 2.82 2.27
N ASP A 70 18.44 2.12 3.38
CA ASP A 70 18.50 0.66 3.45
C ASP A 70 17.18 -0.01 3.91
N GLN A 71 16.16 0.77 4.31
CA GLN A 71 14.86 0.23 4.72
C GLN A 71 14.12 -0.52 3.60
N VAL A 72 13.83 -1.80 3.77
CA VAL A 72 13.25 -2.61 2.68
C VAL A 72 11.74 -2.46 2.48
N VAL A 73 11.01 -1.97 3.49
CA VAL A 73 9.54 -1.83 3.46
C VAL A 73 9.10 -0.91 2.32
N GLY A 74 8.12 -1.35 1.53
CA GLY A 74 7.65 -0.65 0.33
C GLY A 74 8.58 -0.79 -0.88
N ARG A 75 9.67 -1.56 -0.76
CA ARG A 75 10.69 -1.76 -1.81
C ARG A 75 10.99 -3.24 -2.08
N ILE A 76 10.16 -4.17 -1.61
CA ILE A 76 10.33 -5.61 -1.82
C ILE A 76 9.61 -6.04 -3.10
N ASP A 77 10.24 -5.91 -4.26
CA ASP A 77 9.59 -6.16 -5.57
C ASP A 77 9.01 -7.58 -5.74
N ALA A 78 9.50 -8.55 -4.97
CA ALA A 78 8.99 -9.92 -4.97
C ALA A 78 7.62 -10.08 -4.26
N LEU A 79 7.06 -9.02 -3.66
CA LEU A 79 5.76 -9.00 -3.00
C LEU A 79 4.83 -7.99 -3.71
N ASP A 80 3.56 -8.36 -3.90
CA ASP A 80 2.57 -7.50 -4.56
C ASP A 80 2.30 -6.17 -3.82
N ASP A 81 2.45 -6.19 -2.49
CA ASP A 81 2.35 -5.05 -1.59
C ASP A 81 3.71 -4.39 -1.32
N ARG A 82 4.78 -4.90 -1.92
CA ARG A 82 6.18 -4.49 -1.68
C ARG A 82 6.60 -4.52 -0.21
N GLY A 83 5.91 -5.29 0.62
CA GLY A 83 6.06 -5.33 2.08
C GLY A 83 5.45 -4.14 2.81
N GLN A 84 4.60 -3.33 2.18
CA GLN A 84 3.91 -2.20 2.82
C GLN A 84 2.75 -2.68 3.69
N PHE A 85 2.77 -2.32 4.98
CA PHE A 85 1.79 -2.80 5.95
C PHE A 85 0.52 -1.94 6.03
N LEU A 86 0.59 -0.69 5.56
CA LEU A 86 -0.49 0.29 5.72
C LEU A 86 -1.64 0.13 4.71
N VAL A 87 -1.41 -0.55 3.60
CA VAL A 87 -2.42 -0.78 2.56
C VAL A 87 -2.98 -2.20 2.64
N PRO A 88 -4.27 -2.40 2.36
CA PRO A 88 -4.83 -3.75 2.24
C PRO A 88 -4.19 -4.51 1.08
N VAL A 89 -4.28 -5.83 1.15
CA VAL A 89 -3.79 -6.70 0.07
C VAL A 89 -4.67 -6.50 -1.17
N PHE A 90 -4.03 -6.16 -2.29
CA PHE A 90 -4.66 -6.02 -3.58
C PHE A 90 -4.25 -7.18 -4.50
N ASN A 91 -5.21 -8.05 -4.77
CA ASN A 91 -5.03 -9.19 -5.64
C ASN A 91 -5.20 -8.75 -7.10
N ARG A 92 -4.08 -8.48 -7.76
CA ARG A 92 -4.02 -8.05 -9.17
C ARG A 92 -4.48 -9.20 -10.07
N ARG A 93 -5.41 -8.91 -10.98
CA ARG A 93 -5.96 -9.86 -11.96
C ARG A 93 -5.46 -9.60 -13.37
N SER A 94 -5.31 -8.33 -13.74
CA SER A 94 -4.81 -7.93 -15.05
C SER A 94 -4.02 -6.64 -14.93
N GLU A 95 -2.87 -6.59 -15.59
CA GLU A 95 -1.94 -5.47 -15.56
C GLU A 95 -1.34 -5.21 -16.93
N THR A 96 -1.28 -3.93 -17.27
CA THR A 96 -0.57 -3.36 -18.41
C THR A 96 0.17 -2.12 -17.93
N ASP A 97 0.90 -1.45 -18.84
CA ASP A 97 1.55 -0.19 -18.52
C ASP A 97 0.54 0.94 -18.20
N ASP A 98 -0.71 0.82 -18.67
CA ASP A 98 -1.70 1.89 -18.60
C ASP A 98 -2.92 1.58 -17.73
N ARG A 99 -3.06 0.32 -17.29
CA ARG A 99 -4.23 -0.15 -16.55
C ARG A 99 -3.89 -1.30 -15.62
N VAL A 100 -4.51 -1.30 -14.46
CA VAL A 100 -4.54 -2.42 -13.53
C VAL A 100 -5.97 -2.69 -13.07
N SER A 101 -6.32 -3.96 -12.91
CA SER A 101 -7.57 -4.38 -12.29
C SER A 101 -7.35 -5.57 -11.37
N GLY A 102 -8.24 -5.74 -10.40
CA GLY A 102 -8.15 -6.82 -9.42
C GLY A 102 -9.23 -6.71 -8.35
N THR A 103 -8.96 -7.35 -7.22
CA THR A 103 -9.83 -7.29 -6.04
C THR A 103 -9.06 -6.90 -4.80
N VAL A 104 -9.65 -6.04 -3.98
CA VAL A 104 -9.11 -5.65 -2.66
C VAL A 104 -10.08 -6.09 -1.58
N ARG A 105 -9.55 -6.49 -0.42
CA ARG A 105 -10.36 -6.80 0.77
C ARG A 105 -9.85 -6.00 1.95
N PHE A 106 -10.73 -5.16 2.51
CA PHE A 106 -10.43 -4.38 3.71
C PHE A 106 -10.85 -5.16 4.96
N GLY A 107 -9.89 -5.45 5.84
CA GLY A 107 -10.15 -6.09 7.15
C GLY A 107 -10.68 -5.12 8.22
N ARG A 108 -10.85 -5.65 9.43
CA ARG A 108 -11.35 -4.92 10.62
C ARG A 108 -10.47 -3.74 11.01
N PHE A 109 -9.17 -3.81 10.77
CA PHE A 109 -8.25 -2.71 10.99
C PHE A 109 -8.62 -1.45 10.19
N HIS A 110 -9.27 -1.62 9.04
CA HIS A 110 -9.68 -0.52 8.16
C HIS A 110 -11.13 -0.09 8.39
N HIS A 111 -11.80 -0.61 9.42
CA HIS A 111 -13.19 -0.30 9.72
C HIS A 111 -13.33 1.18 10.14
N GLY A 112 -14.30 1.86 9.54
CA GLY A 112 -14.77 3.17 9.97
C GLY A 112 -16.01 3.02 10.85
N LEU A 113 -17.17 3.39 10.32
CA LEU A 113 -18.46 3.27 11.00
C LEU A 113 -19.33 2.21 10.31
N ASP A 114 -20.29 1.62 11.03
CA ASP A 114 -21.38 0.81 10.47
C ASP A 114 -20.99 -0.26 9.43
N GLY A 115 -19.86 -0.96 9.67
CA GLY A 115 -19.35 -2.00 8.77
C GLY A 115 -18.75 -1.48 7.45
N THR A 116 -18.49 -0.18 7.32
CA THR A 116 -17.85 0.40 6.13
C THR A 116 -16.36 0.67 6.35
N VAL A 117 -15.58 0.59 5.28
CA VAL A 117 -14.18 1.02 5.24
C VAL A 117 -14.10 2.50 5.63
N HIS A 118 -13.13 2.84 6.49
CA HIS A 118 -12.82 4.23 6.80
C HIS A 118 -12.36 4.95 5.54
N GLY A 119 -12.95 6.11 5.21
CA GLY A 119 -12.66 6.83 3.96
C GLY A 119 -11.17 7.10 3.77
N GLY A 120 -10.45 7.46 4.84
CA GLY A 120 -8.99 7.64 4.80
C GLY A 120 -8.19 6.38 4.43
N ALA A 121 -8.64 5.19 4.84
CA ALA A 121 -7.99 3.93 4.47
C ALA A 121 -8.24 3.61 2.98
N LEU A 122 -9.45 3.89 2.49
CA LEU A 122 -9.79 3.76 1.07
C LEU A 122 -8.99 4.75 0.21
N ALA A 123 -8.84 6.00 0.65
CA ALA A 123 -8.03 7.01 -0.02
C ALA A 123 -6.55 6.62 -0.06
N LEU A 124 -6.01 6.08 1.03
CA LEU A 124 -4.63 5.56 1.08
C LEU A 124 -4.42 4.43 0.06
N PHE A 125 -5.38 3.50 -0.04
CA PHE A 125 -5.33 2.44 -1.04
C PHE A 125 -5.37 2.99 -2.48
N LEU A 126 -6.25 3.96 -2.74
CA LEU A 126 -6.37 4.62 -4.04
C LEU A 126 -5.09 5.40 -4.42
N GLU A 127 -4.45 6.06 -3.45
CA GLU A 127 -3.15 6.70 -3.63
C GLU A 127 -2.07 5.69 -4.05
N GLU A 128 -1.99 4.54 -3.37
CA GLU A 128 -0.97 3.53 -3.65
C GLU A 128 -1.13 2.91 -5.04
N ILE A 129 -2.36 2.57 -5.44
CA ILE A 129 -2.60 1.95 -6.75
C ILE A 129 -2.36 2.94 -7.90
N LEU A 130 -2.81 4.19 -7.74
CA LEU A 130 -2.60 5.25 -8.74
C LEU A 130 -1.12 5.67 -8.80
N GLY A 131 -0.45 5.80 -7.66
CA GLY A 131 0.97 6.14 -7.58
C GLY A 131 1.86 5.06 -8.21
N THR A 132 1.55 3.79 -7.96
CA THR A 132 2.26 2.66 -8.58
C THR A 132 2.04 2.62 -10.09
N LEU A 133 0.82 2.87 -10.56
CA LEU A 133 0.52 2.95 -11.98
C LEU A 133 1.20 4.16 -12.64
N ALA A 134 1.30 5.29 -11.95
CA ALA A 134 1.89 6.54 -12.44
C ALA A 134 3.38 6.43 -12.80
N VAL A 135 4.10 5.46 -12.24
CA VAL A 135 5.54 5.25 -12.48
C VAL A 135 5.83 3.96 -13.25
N ARG A 136 4.82 3.14 -13.52
CA ARG A 136 4.98 1.88 -14.24
C ARG A 136 5.43 2.14 -15.67
N ALA A 137 6.51 1.43 -16.06
CA ALA A 137 7.20 1.58 -17.36
C ALA A 137 7.56 3.04 -17.71
N ARG A 138 7.71 3.90 -16.70
CA ARG A 138 7.87 5.35 -16.86
C ARG A 138 8.90 5.91 -15.87
N THR A 139 9.27 7.17 -16.08
CA THR A 139 10.09 7.91 -15.11
C THR A 139 9.34 8.10 -13.79
N THR A 140 10.09 8.21 -12.69
CA THR A 140 9.54 8.51 -11.37
C THR A 140 8.67 9.77 -11.41
N ALA A 141 7.54 9.72 -10.71
CA ALA A 141 6.62 10.81 -10.53
C ALA A 141 6.24 10.97 -9.06
N ARG A 142 5.65 12.12 -8.72
CA ARG A 142 5.05 12.37 -7.39
C ARG A 142 3.61 12.80 -7.56
N THR A 143 2.74 12.33 -6.67
CA THR A 143 1.36 12.81 -6.60
C THR A 143 1.36 14.31 -6.29
N ALA A 144 0.62 15.06 -7.12
CA ALA A 144 0.34 16.48 -6.91
C ALA A 144 -1.04 16.68 -6.29
N PHE A 145 -2.04 15.88 -6.69
CA PHE A 145 -3.31 15.78 -5.98
C PHE A 145 -3.93 14.39 -6.14
N LEU A 146 -4.79 14.05 -5.18
CA LEU A 146 -5.75 12.97 -5.23
C LEU A 146 -7.12 13.55 -4.84
N HIS A 147 -8.12 13.34 -5.68
CA HIS A 147 -9.52 13.64 -5.40
C HIS A 147 -10.29 12.33 -5.36
N VAL A 148 -11.01 12.07 -4.26
CA VAL A 148 -11.81 10.85 -4.06
C VAL A 148 -13.27 11.23 -3.85
N ASP A 149 -14.14 10.70 -4.69
CA ASP A 149 -15.59 10.77 -4.52
C ASP A 149 -16.08 9.47 -3.85
N TYR A 150 -16.64 9.57 -2.65
CA TYR A 150 -17.28 8.46 -1.95
C TYR A 150 -18.75 8.37 -2.38
N ARG A 151 -19.07 7.36 -3.19
CA ARG A 151 -20.37 7.22 -3.86
C ARG A 151 -21.36 6.39 -3.05
N SER A 152 -20.89 5.40 -2.29
CA SER A 152 -21.68 4.61 -1.37
C SER A 152 -20.83 4.01 -0.24
N GLY A 153 -21.48 3.42 0.76
CA GLY A 153 -20.79 2.72 1.86
C GLY A 153 -19.96 1.56 1.31
N THR A 154 -18.64 1.67 1.43
CA THR A 154 -17.71 0.63 1.00
C THR A 154 -17.62 -0.43 2.09
N PRO A 155 -18.04 -1.69 1.91
CA PRO A 155 -18.06 -2.66 3.01
C PRO A 155 -16.68 -3.21 3.35
N ILE A 156 -16.44 -3.50 4.63
CA ILE A 156 -15.31 -4.35 5.06
C ILE A 156 -15.62 -5.83 4.83
N ASP A 157 -14.61 -6.69 4.93
CA ASP A 157 -14.73 -8.16 4.90
C ASP A 157 -15.39 -8.71 3.60
N ARG A 158 -15.31 -7.95 2.50
CA ARG A 158 -15.76 -8.35 1.16
C ARG A 158 -14.68 -8.08 0.11
N ASP A 159 -14.72 -8.85 -0.96
CA ASP A 159 -13.84 -8.66 -2.11
C ASP A 159 -14.44 -7.59 -3.02
N LEU A 160 -13.76 -6.46 -3.14
CA LEU A 160 -14.20 -5.30 -3.90
C LEU A 160 -13.46 -5.26 -5.24
N ASN A 161 -14.19 -5.05 -6.32
CA ASN A 161 -13.60 -4.90 -7.65
C ASN A 161 -12.93 -3.54 -7.78
N VAL A 162 -11.67 -3.53 -8.21
CA VAL A 162 -10.90 -2.30 -8.40
C VAL A 162 -10.40 -2.25 -9.83
N GLU A 163 -10.50 -1.07 -10.42
CA GLU A 163 -9.83 -0.72 -11.67
C GLU A 163 -9.12 0.61 -11.53
N ALA A 164 -7.91 0.73 -12.05
CA ALA A 164 -7.17 1.97 -12.17
C ALA A 164 -6.55 2.08 -13.57
N TRP A 165 -6.60 3.27 -14.18
CA TRP A 165 -6.15 3.49 -15.55
C TRP A 165 -5.62 4.91 -15.77
N TYR A 166 -4.78 5.07 -16.80
CA TYR A 166 -4.41 6.38 -17.32
C TYR A 166 -5.56 7.02 -18.09
N GLU A 167 -5.85 8.29 -17.79
CA GLU A 167 -6.78 9.11 -18.56
C GLU A 167 -6.04 9.90 -19.64
N LEU A 168 -4.92 10.54 -19.28
CA LEU A 168 -4.12 11.37 -20.19
C LEU A 168 -2.71 11.60 -19.63
N GLU A 169 -1.72 11.76 -20.51
CA GLU A 169 -0.41 12.33 -20.18
C GLU A 169 -0.18 13.62 -21.00
N ASP A 170 0.07 14.74 -20.31
CA ASP A 170 0.36 16.06 -20.89
C ASP A 170 1.73 16.56 -20.38
N GLY A 171 2.76 16.35 -21.20
CA GLY A 171 4.14 16.66 -20.87
C GLY A 171 4.61 15.88 -19.63
N ARG A 172 4.69 16.54 -18.48
CA ARG A 172 5.06 15.89 -17.20
C ARG A 172 3.85 15.54 -16.33
N LYS A 173 2.65 15.91 -16.73
CA LYS A 173 1.41 15.69 -15.97
C LYS A 173 0.81 14.36 -16.40
N ARG A 174 0.57 13.47 -15.45
CA ARG A 174 -0.09 12.18 -15.66
C ARG A 174 -1.40 12.20 -14.90
N PHE A 175 -2.51 12.16 -15.62
CA PHE A 175 -3.85 12.08 -15.07
C PHE A 175 -4.28 10.62 -15.05
N LEU A 176 -4.65 10.13 -13.88
CA LEU A 176 -5.07 8.75 -13.66
C LEU A 176 -6.42 8.72 -12.96
N ARG A 177 -7.17 7.65 -13.17
CA ARG A 177 -8.44 7.39 -12.49
C ARG A 177 -8.46 6.02 -11.87
N ALA A 178 -9.25 5.86 -10.84
CA ALA A 178 -9.58 4.57 -10.26
C ALA A 178 -11.05 4.50 -9.84
N SER A 179 -11.57 3.28 -9.76
CA SER A 179 -12.91 2.99 -9.22
C SER A 179 -12.90 1.73 -8.38
N VAL A 180 -13.76 1.70 -7.36
CA VAL A 180 -13.96 0.58 -6.43
C VAL A 180 -15.45 0.25 -6.40
N HIS A 181 -15.77 -1.03 -6.60
CA HIS A 181 -17.17 -1.52 -6.64
C HIS A 181 -17.40 -2.71 -5.70
N ASP A 182 -18.55 -2.72 -5.03
CA ASP A 182 -19.14 -3.92 -4.42
C ASP A 182 -20.19 -4.50 -5.40
N GLY A 183 -19.80 -5.55 -6.13
CA GLY A 183 -20.59 -6.04 -7.26
C GLY A 183 -20.75 -4.95 -8.33
N GLU A 184 -22.00 -4.54 -8.59
CA GLU A 184 -22.37 -3.46 -9.52
C GLU A 184 -22.41 -2.08 -8.85
N THR A 185 -22.31 -2.01 -7.52
CA THR A 185 -22.44 -0.76 -6.77
C THR A 185 -21.11 -0.01 -6.78
N LEU A 186 -21.06 1.19 -7.33
CA LEU A 186 -19.90 2.08 -7.22
C LEU A 186 -19.77 2.58 -5.78
N CYS A 187 -18.67 2.19 -5.13
CA CYS A 187 -18.35 2.56 -3.76
C CYS A 187 -17.56 3.87 -3.69
N ALA A 188 -16.50 3.95 -4.49
CA ALA A 188 -15.69 5.16 -4.61
C ALA A 188 -15.04 5.24 -5.98
N GLU A 189 -14.71 6.46 -6.39
CA GLU A 189 -13.85 6.72 -7.54
C GLU A 189 -12.83 7.80 -7.20
N ALA A 190 -11.71 7.79 -7.89
CA ALA A 190 -10.65 8.76 -7.69
C ALA A 190 -10.10 9.30 -9.00
N GLN A 191 -9.63 10.54 -8.94
CA GLN A 191 -8.79 11.16 -9.93
C GLN A 191 -7.48 11.61 -9.26
N ALA A 192 -6.35 11.27 -9.87
CA ALA A 192 -5.05 11.72 -9.42
C ALA A 192 -4.32 12.47 -10.54
N LEU A 193 -3.50 13.43 -10.13
CA LEU A 193 -2.45 14.00 -10.97
C LEU A 193 -1.11 13.63 -10.36
N CYS A 194 -0.27 12.96 -11.13
CA CYS A 194 1.14 12.74 -10.80
C CYS A 194 2.03 13.58 -11.72
N VAL A 195 3.11 14.12 -11.19
CA VAL A 195 4.07 14.94 -11.95
C VAL A 195 5.41 14.22 -12.05
N ALA A 196 5.82 13.92 -13.29
CA ALA A 196 7.12 13.30 -13.59
C ALA A 196 8.28 14.19 -13.11
N LEU A 197 9.25 13.58 -12.43
CA LEU A 197 10.45 14.27 -11.97
C LEU A 197 11.32 14.65 -13.18
N ARG A 198 12.02 15.79 -13.07
CA ARG A 198 13.01 16.16 -14.08
C ARG A 198 14.22 15.23 -13.93
N GLN A 199 14.69 14.68 -15.04
CA GLN A 199 15.99 14.02 -15.05
C GLN A 199 17.05 15.11 -14.90
N THR A 200 17.86 15.00 -13.84
CA THR A 200 19.09 15.77 -13.65
C THR A 200 20.20 15.27 -14.55
#